data_AF-A0A3M1NXA1-F1
#
_entry.id   AF-A0A3M1NXA1-F1
#
_cell.length_a   1.000
_cell.length_b   1.000
_cell.length_c   1.000
_cell.angle_alpha   90.00
_cell.angle_beta   90.00
_cell.angle_gamma   90.00
#
_symmetry.space_group_name_H-M   'P 1'
#
loop_
_entity.id
_entity.type
_entity.pdbx_description
1 polymer ?
#
loop_
_entity_poly.entity_id
_entity_poly.type
_entity_poly.pdbx_seq_one_letter_code
_entity_poly.pdbx_strand_id
1 'polypeptide(L)' 'MKNYILILDTSTRELRRLRELLTGEGYDIMTASELETALLILAKVPVSLILCEPVFLKGVLDTKKKFPIRKKK' A
#
# COMPACT_ATOMS: atom_id res chain seq x y z
N MET A 1 -1.56 17.15 8.69
CA MET A 1 -1.39 16.38 7.44
C MET A 1 -2.23 15.12 7.57
N LYS A 2 -3.09 14.80 6.60
CA LYS A 2 -3.80 13.51 6.60
C LYS A 2 -2.81 12.41 6.24
N ASN A 3 -2.64 11.45 7.12
CA ASN A 3 -1.72 10.34 6.93
C ASN A 3 -2.54 9.14 6.48
N TYR A 4 -2.57 8.91 5.17
CA TYR A 4 -3.27 7.76 4.62
C TYR A 4 -2.46 6.48 4.85
N ILE A 5 -3.17 5.39 5.14
CA ILE A 5 -2.65 4.02 5.09
C ILE A 5 -3.29 3.34 3.88
N LEU A 6 -2.45 2.77 3.01
CA LEU A 6 -2.90 2.02 1.85
C LEU A 6 -2.83 0.53 2.13
N ILE A 7 -3.91 -0.20 1.85
CA ILE A 7 -4.00 -1.66 2.00
C ILE A 7 -4.12 -2.32 0.64
N LEU A 8 -3.24 -3.26 0.34
CA LEU A 8 -3.26 -4.11 -0.85
C LEU A 8 -3.52 -5.55 -0.44
N ASP A 9 -4.64 -6.11 -0.89
CA ASP A 9 -5.02 -7.49 -0.61
C ASP A 9 -5.89 -8.02 -1.75
N THR A 10 -5.67 -9.26 -2.18
CA THR A 10 -6.48 -9.87 -3.24
C THR A 10 -7.90 -10.20 -2.77
N SER A 11 -8.10 -10.33 -1.46
CA SER A 11 -9.39 -10.60 -0.82
C SER A 11 -10.13 -9.31 -0.48
N THR A 12 -11.22 -9.06 -1.19
CA THR A 12 -12.14 -7.93 -0.90
C THR A 12 -12.74 -8.01 0.51
N ARG A 13 -12.84 -9.23 1.06
CA ARG A 13 -13.27 -9.46 2.45
C ARG A 13 -12.25 -8.94 3.45
N GLU A 14 -10.96 -9.23 3.25
CA GLU A 14 -9.90 -8.75 4.15
C GLU A 14 -9.72 -7.23 4.01
N LEU A 15 -9.80 -6.68 2.79
CA LEU A 15 -9.81 -5.22 2.58
C LEU A 15 -10.91 -4.54 3.40
N ARG A 16 -12.14 -5.08 3.36
CA ARG A 16 -13.26 -4.55 4.13
C ARG A 16 -13.01 -4.65 5.63
N ARG A 17 -12.58 -5.82 6.10
CA ARG A 17 -12.29 -6.08 7.52
C ARG A 17 -11.22 -5.13 8.06
N LEU A 18 -10.09 -5.01 7.37
CA LEU A 18 -8.99 -4.15 7.79
C LEU A 18 -9.36 -2.67 7.74
N ARG A 19 -10.11 -2.26 6.72
CA ARG A 19 -10.63 -0.90 6.64
C ARG A 19 -11.54 -0.58 7.82
N GLU A 20 -12.50 -1.43 8.14
CA GLU A 20 -13.41 -1.23 9.27
C GLU A 20 -12.64 -1.13 10.60
N LEU A 21 -11.70 -2.05 10.84
CA LEU A 21 -10.87 -2.05 12.05
C LEU A 21 -10.04 -0.77 12.18
N LEU A 22 -9.26 -0.42 11.17
CA LEU A 22 -8.33 0.71 11.27
C LEU A 22 -9.05 2.07 11.18
N THR A 23 -10.18 2.15 10.47
CA THR A 23 -11.02 3.35 10.50
C THR A 23 -11.62 3.54 11.90
N GLY A 24 -11.98 2.46 12.59
CA GLY A 24 -12.43 2.49 13.99
C GLY A 24 -11.38 3.07 14.95
N GLU A 25 -10.11 2.87 14.67
CA GLU A 25 -8.97 3.47 15.39
C GLU A 25 -8.64 4.91 14.96
N GLY A 26 -9.38 5.47 13.99
CA GLY A 26 -9.21 6.85 13.53
C GLY A 26 -8.20 7.05 12.40
N TYR A 27 -7.77 5.98 11.73
CA TYR A 27 -6.88 6.08 10.57
C TYR A 27 -7.65 6.37 9.26
N ASP A 28 -7.06 7.18 8.39
CA ASP A 28 -7.56 7.40 7.03
C ASP A 28 -7.10 6.25 6.11
N ILE A 29 -8.00 5.34 5.75
CA ILE A 29 -7.66 4.13 4.98
C ILE A 29 -8.03 4.25 3.50
N MET A 30 -7.11 3.83 2.63
CA MET A 30 -7.34 3.55 1.21
C MET A 30 -7.10 2.07 0.94
N THR A 31 -7.84 1.49 0.00
CA THR A 31 -7.76 0.06 -0.33
C THR A 31 -7.58 -0.14 -1.83
N ALA A 32 -6.80 -1.13 -2.23
CA ALA A 32 -6.67 -1.56 -3.62
C ALA A 32 -6.59 -3.10 -3.68
N SER A 33 -7.30 -3.71 -4.61
CA SER A 33 -7.20 -5.16 -4.89
C SER A 33 -6.15 -5.50 -5.96
N GLU A 34 -5.61 -4.48 -6.62
CA GLU A 34 -4.71 -4.61 -7.76
C GLU A 34 -3.53 -3.63 -7.62
N LEU A 35 -2.35 -4.08 -8.06
CA LEU A 35 -1.12 -3.30 -7.98
C LEU A 35 -1.21 -2.00 -8.79
N GLU A 36 -1.82 -2.03 -9.98
CA GLU A 36 -1.97 -0.86 -10.83
C GLU A 36 -2.78 0.24 -10.14
N THR A 37 -3.89 -0.13 -9.50
CA THR A 37 -4.71 0.80 -8.73
C THR A 37 -3.93 1.41 -7.56
N ALA A 38 -3.15 0.59 -6.85
CA ALA A 38 -2.29 1.08 -5.78
C ALA A 38 -1.24 2.09 -6.26
N LEU A 39 -0.60 1.83 -7.41
CA LEU A 39 0.37 2.74 -8.02
C LEU A 39 -0.27 4.07 -8.42
N LEU A 40 -1.49 4.04 -8.97
CA LEU A 40 -2.25 5.25 -9.30
C LEU A 40 -2.60 6.08 -8.05
N ILE A 41 -2.90 5.42 -6.93
CA ILE A 41 -3.14 6.10 -5.64
C ILE A 41 -1.85 6.76 -5.15
N LEU A 42 -0.75 6.00 -5.11
CA LEU A 42 0.55 6.49 -4.63
C LEU A 42 1.10 7.67 -5.45
N ALA A 43 0.74 7.76 -6.73
CA ALA A 43 1.12 8.89 -7.58
C ALA A 43 0.38 10.20 -7.22
N LYS A 44 -0.79 10.12 -6.58
CA LYS A 44 -1.68 11.26 -6.33
C LYS A 44 -1.80 11.64 -4.86
N VAL A 45 -1.63 10.68 -3.96
CA VAL A 45 -1.92 10.86 -2.54
C VAL A 45 -0.68 10.47 -1.73
N PRO A 46 -0.24 11.34 -0.79
CA PRO A 46 0.83 10.97 0.14
C PRO A 46 0.33 9.88 1.09
N VAL A 47 0.95 8.71 1.00
CA VAL A 47 0.68 7.55 1.87
C VAL A 47 1.83 7.39 2.85
N SER A 48 1.50 7.21 4.12
CA SER A 48 2.46 7.09 5.22
C SER A 48 2.85 5.64 5.52
N LEU A 49 1.96 4.70 5.21
CA LEU A 49 2.14 3.26 5.47
C LEU A 49 1.43 2.45 4.40
N ILE A 50 2.05 1.34 3.99
CA ILE A 50 1.44 0.35 3.09
C ILE A 50 1.37 -0.99 3.82
N LEU A 51 0.17 -1.56 3.89
CA LEU A 51 -0.08 -2.94 4.30
C LEU A 51 -0.36 -3.76 3.04
N CYS A 52 0.30 -4.90 2.88
CA CYS A 52 0.36 -5.57 1.58
C CYS A 52 0.43 -7.10 1.74
N GLU A 53 -0.41 -7.82 1.00
CA GLU A 53 -0.34 -9.27 0.88
C GLU A 53 0.96 -9.68 0.14
N PRO A 54 1.71 -10.69 0.62
CA PRO A 54 3.01 -11.06 0.05
C PRO A 54 3.00 -11.38 -1.46
N VAL A 55 1.84 -11.77 -2.02
CA VAL A 55 1.70 -12.02 -3.46
C VAL A 55 2.10 -10.81 -4.31
N PHE A 56 1.82 -9.59 -3.84
CA PHE A 56 2.18 -8.35 -4.52
C PHE A 56 3.69 -8.03 -4.41
N LEU A 57 4.41 -8.68 -3.49
CA LEU A 57 5.84 -8.47 -3.29
C LEU A 57 6.71 -9.31 -4.25
N LYS A 58 6.17 -10.35 -4.90
CA LYS A 58 6.95 -11.23 -5.79
C LYS A 58 7.68 -10.42 -6.88
N GLY A 59 6.99 -9.48 -7.55
CA GLY A 59 7.62 -8.61 -8.55
C GLY A 59 8.59 -7.56 -7.98
N VAL A 60 8.40 -7.13 -6.72
CA VAL A 60 9.27 -6.14 -6.05
C VAL A 60 10.56 -6.79 -5.55
N LEU A 61 10.50 -8.03 -5.08
CA LEU A 61 11.68 -8.76 -4.59
C LEU A 61 12.54 -9.28 -5.75
N ASP A 62 11.92 -9.65 -6.87
CA ASP A 62 12.63 -10.02 -8.10
C ASP A 62 13.33 -8.82 -8.76
N THR A 63 12.87 -7.59 -8.50
CA THR A 63 13.45 -6.35 -9.03
C THR A 63 14.65 -5.81 -8.24
N LYS A 64 15.28 -6.62 -7.38
CA LYS A 64 16.62 -6.36 -6.79
C LYS A 64 17.74 -6.06 -7.83
N LYS A 65 17.45 -6.00 -9.13
CA LYS A 65 18.35 -5.44 -10.15
C LYS A 65 18.33 -3.91 -10.30
N LYS A 66 17.33 -3.13 -9.85
CA LYS A 66 17.30 -1.67 -10.16
C LYS A 66 16.58 -0.74 -9.16
N PHE A 67 16.90 -0.80 -7.86
CA PHE A 67 16.61 0.34 -6.98
C PHE A 67 17.92 1.08 -6.67
N PRO A 68 18.25 2.19 -7.36
CA PRO A 68 19.35 3.04 -6.95
C PRO A 68 18.95 3.71 -5.64
N ILE A 69 19.42 3.15 -4.52
CA ILE A 69 19.44 3.83 -3.24
C ILE A 69 20.26 5.10 -3.46
N ARG A 70 19.60 6.25 -3.61
CA ARG A 70 20.28 7.55 -3.58
C ARG A 70 20.93 7.67 -2.21
N LYS A 71 22.23 7.39 -2.11
CA LYS A 71 23.04 7.84 -0.98
C LYS A 71 22.96 9.36 -0.99
N LYS A 72 22.32 9.94 0.03
CA LYS A 72 22.49 11.37 0.32
C LYS A 72 23.99 11.58 0.61
N LYS A 73 24.63 12.39 -0.22
CA LYS A 73 25.92 13.02 0.11
C LYS A 73 25.71 14.06 1.19
#